data_AF-A0A9P6T0C0-F1
#
_entry.id   AF-A0A9P6T0C0-F1
#
_cell.length_a   1.000
_cell.length_b   1.000
_cell.length_c   1.000
_cell.angle_alpha   90.00
_cell.angle_beta   90.00
_cell.angle_gamma   90.00
#
_symmetry.space_group_name_H-M   'P 1'
#
loop_
_entity.id
_entity.type
_entity.pdbx_description
1 polymer ?
#
loop_
_entity_poly.entity_id
_entity_poly.type
_entity_poly.pdbx_seq_one_letter_code
_entity_poly.pdbx_strand_id
1 'polypeptide(L)'
;MTVVGTIYSYPQNPRVFKSLIVAKYNGLDVKVDNSFVMGTTNKTPEWIAKFGASQVPAFEGTDGTVIIESGAIAYYLAYYKESSPLIGRSNAENAHIQQWIQFVDLSIAPSLGQWIFPLIAPERAPYNKATETQAIEKVKNQLQILERHLVKKTYLVGERVTFADIASATSLYNGFKLVFDAPFRQLYPAITRWFTTIVNQPNFKDVAGEFKLCETPLKFTPPKKEAKEKKPKEEKPKAEKKPKEPEEEPEESYQDAPKPKSKLDLLPAAKMPLDEWKRQYSNNDTPVATKWLWENIDLTTDYSIWKVDYKYNNELTKLYMSNNLAGGLMNRLERARKYAFGCLVVAGEDNDNIITGYFIVRGNADEMIEEITDAADYDSYTWVKVKVDDEEKKKIDQIFAWEGQVNGKPIKDGKVFK
;
A
#
# COMPACT_ATOMS: atom_id res chain seq x y z
N MET A 1 6.96 -22.06 36.54
CA MET A 1 5.96 -21.56 35.57
C MET A 1 5.22 -22.75 35.01
N THR A 2 3.90 -22.67 34.87
CA THR A 2 3.09 -23.75 34.30
C THR A 2 3.17 -23.68 32.78
N VAL A 3 3.48 -24.80 32.12
CA VAL A 3 3.42 -24.87 30.65
C VAL A 3 1.96 -24.83 30.24
N VAL A 4 1.56 -23.82 29.47
CA VAL A 4 0.15 -23.64 29.05
C VAL A 4 -0.10 -24.00 27.59
N GLY A 5 0.96 -24.10 26.77
CA GLY A 5 0.84 -24.52 25.38
C GLY A 5 2.06 -24.19 24.53
N THR A 6 1.89 -24.38 23.22
CA THR A 6 2.91 -24.18 22.19
C THR A 6 2.43 -23.17 21.15
N ILE A 7 3.28 -22.21 20.80
CA ILE A 7 3.11 -21.30 19.67
C ILE A 7 3.97 -21.76 18.50
N TYR A 8 3.37 -21.77 17.32
CA TYR A 8 4.01 -22.09 16.06
C TYR A 8 4.24 -20.81 15.26
N SER A 9 5.50 -20.48 14.95
CA SER A 9 5.86 -19.33 14.13
C SER A 9 7.34 -19.37 13.71
N TYR A 10 7.72 -18.47 12.80
CA TYR A 10 9.12 -18.22 12.47
C TYR A 10 9.82 -17.38 13.57
N PRO A 11 11.16 -17.46 13.71
CA PRO A 11 11.88 -16.78 14.80
C PRO A 11 11.82 -15.25 14.69
N GLN A 12 12.02 -14.58 15.82
CA GLN A 12 12.07 -13.11 15.93
C GLN A 12 10.82 -12.38 15.37
N ASN A 13 9.66 -13.02 15.41
CA ASN A 13 8.40 -12.43 15.01
C ASN A 13 7.80 -11.56 16.14
N PRO A 14 7.67 -10.23 15.96
CA PRO A 14 7.09 -9.36 17.00
C PRO A 14 5.66 -9.75 17.41
N ARG A 15 4.91 -10.42 16.51
CA ARG A 15 3.59 -10.95 16.83
C ARG A 15 3.62 -12.03 17.91
N VAL A 16 4.71 -12.81 17.98
CA VAL A 16 4.93 -13.84 19.02
C VAL A 16 5.41 -13.20 20.32
N PHE A 17 6.24 -12.15 20.23
CA PHE A 17 6.70 -11.43 21.43
C PHE A 17 5.53 -10.97 22.28
N LYS A 18 4.43 -10.50 21.66
CA LYS A 18 3.18 -10.12 22.32
C LYS A 18 2.73 -11.18 23.33
N SER A 19 2.57 -12.42 22.89
CA SER A 19 2.13 -13.55 23.72
C SER A 19 3.15 -13.96 24.77
N LEU A 20 4.44 -14.01 24.42
CA LEU A 20 5.49 -14.43 25.35
C LEU A 20 5.71 -13.42 26.49
N ILE A 21 5.62 -12.12 26.20
CA ILE A 21 5.73 -11.07 27.21
C ILE A 21 4.53 -11.15 28.16
N VAL A 22 3.32 -11.27 27.61
CA VAL A 22 2.09 -11.48 28.40
C VAL A 22 2.20 -12.71 29.30
N ALA A 23 2.68 -13.83 28.76
CA ALA A 23 2.88 -15.06 29.51
C ALA A 23 3.81 -14.84 30.72
N LYS A 24 4.93 -14.13 30.54
CA LYS A 24 5.86 -13.80 31.64
C LYS A 24 5.22 -12.96 32.74
N TYR A 25 4.45 -11.93 32.39
CA TYR A 25 3.71 -11.13 33.38
C TYR A 25 2.73 -11.98 34.21
N ASN A 26 2.19 -13.04 33.62
CA ASN A 26 1.29 -13.97 34.30
C ASN A 26 1.99 -15.18 34.94
N GLY A 27 3.30 -15.34 34.79
CA GLY A 27 4.06 -16.49 35.30
C GLY A 27 3.79 -17.80 34.55
N LEU A 28 3.39 -17.69 33.28
CA LEU A 28 3.09 -18.80 32.39
C LEU A 28 4.30 -19.13 31.53
N ASP A 29 4.47 -20.42 31.22
CA ASP A 29 5.45 -20.90 30.25
C ASP A 29 4.74 -21.26 28.94
N VAL A 30 5.19 -20.65 27.83
CA VAL A 30 4.64 -20.87 26.48
C VAL A 30 5.81 -21.25 25.59
N LYS A 31 5.76 -22.47 25.05
CA LYS A 31 6.82 -22.96 24.17
C LYS A 31 6.68 -22.33 22.79
N VAL A 32 7.79 -22.10 22.11
CA VAL A 32 7.80 -21.82 20.68
C VAL A 32 8.34 -23.06 19.97
N ASP A 33 7.61 -23.55 18.98
CA ASP A 33 8.02 -24.74 18.25
C ASP A 33 9.23 -24.44 17.35
N ASN A 34 10.39 -25.02 17.68
CA ASN A 34 11.63 -24.84 16.94
C ASN A 34 11.71 -25.67 15.65
N SER A 35 10.79 -26.61 15.44
CA SER A 35 10.70 -27.44 14.23
C SER A 35 9.82 -26.80 13.15
N PHE A 36 9.09 -25.73 13.47
CA PHE A 36 8.25 -25.01 12.51
C PHE A 36 9.07 -24.38 11.37
N VAL A 37 8.64 -24.65 10.13
CA VAL A 37 9.24 -24.07 8.91
C VAL A 37 8.18 -23.31 8.12
N MET A 38 8.33 -21.99 8.02
CA MET A 38 7.41 -21.11 7.29
C MET A 38 7.39 -21.42 5.79
N GLY A 39 6.21 -21.64 5.23
CA GLY A 39 5.99 -22.05 3.85
C GLY A 39 5.94 -23.58 3.65
N THR A 40 6.29 -24.35 4.69
CA THR A 40 6.26 -25.83 4.65
C THR A 40 5.26 -26.36 5.68
N THR A 41 5.54 -26.17 6.98
CA THR A 41 4.69 -26.67 8.07
C THR A 41 3.27 -26.10 8.01
N ASN A 42 3.14 -24.79 7.77
CA ASN A 42 1.85 -24.10 7.70
C ASN A 42 1.07 -24.30 6.38
N LYS A 43 1.57 -25.15 5.48
CA LYS A 43 0.92 -25.48 4.20
C LYS A 43 0.47 -26.94 4.12
N THR A 44 0.76 -27.77 5.13
CA THR A 44 0.34 -29.17 5.11
C THR A 44 -1.16 -29.32 5.38
N PRO A 45 -1.81 -30.39 4.88
CA PRO A 45 -3.22 -30.66 5.17
C PRO A 45 -3.52 -30.77 6.66
N GLU A 46 -2.62 -31.37 7.45
CA GLU A 46 -2.78 -31.53 8.91
C GLU A 46 -2.82 -30.18 9.62
N TRP A 47 -1.98 -29.24 9.17
CA TRP A 47 -1.98 -27.88 9.69
C TRP A 47 -3.31 -27.18 9.38
N ILE A 48 -3.75 -27.22 8.12
CA ILE A 48 -5.00 -26.56 7.71
C ILE A 48 -6.20 -27.18 8.42
N ALA A 49 -6.23 -28.51 8.59
CA ALA A 49 -7.27 -29.19 9.35
C ALA A 49 -7.31 -28.75 10.82
N LYS A 50 -6.15 -28.46 11.43
CA LYS A 50 -6.05 -28.06 12.84
C LYS A 50 -6.37 -26.59 13.07
N PHE A 51 -5.79 -25.70 12.27
CA PHE A 51 -5.83 -24.26 12.51
C PHE A 51 -6.78 -23.50 11.59
N GLY A 52 -7.27 -24.13 10.51
CA GLY A 52 -8.16 -23.50 9.53
C GLY A 52 -7.54 -22.40 8.68
N ALA A 53 -6.26 -22.07 8.91
CA ALA A 53 -5.57 -20.94 8.31
C ALA A 53 -4.08 -21.27 8.14
N SER A 54 -3.43 -20.72 7.11
CA SER A 54 -1.98 -20.90 6.88
C SER A 54 -1.12 -19.81 7.55
N GLN A 55 -1.76 -18.87 8.25
CA GLN A 55 -1.14 -17.73 8.91
C GLN A 55 -0.50 -18.15 10.24
N VAL A 56 0.50 -17.38 10.67
CA VAL A 56 1.16 -17.51 11.97
C VAL A 56 1.25 -16.16 12.69
N PRO A 57 1.27 -16.11 14.03
CA PRO A 57 1.33 -17.25 14.96
C PRO A 57 0.02 -18.04 15.10
N ALA A 58 0.16 -19.32 15.39
CA ALA A 58 -0.91 -20.21 15.82
C ALA A 58 -0.54 -20.83 17.18
N PHE A 59 -1.53 -21.12 18.02
CA PHE A 59 -1.35 -21.64 19.37
C PHE A 59 -2.15 -22.93 19.59
N GLU A 60 -1.54 -23.86 20.32
CA GLU A 60 -2.19 -25.04 20.86
C GLU A 60 -1.92 -25.13 22.37
N GLY A 61 -3.00 -25.11 23.15
CA GLY A 61 -2.97 -25.30 24.59
C GLY A 61 -2.74 -26.77 24.97
N THR A 62 -2.21 -27.00 26.17
CA THR A 62 -2.05 -28.38 26.71
C THR A 62 -3.38 -29.11 26.90
N ASP A 63 -4.49 -28.37 26.92
CA ASP A 63 -5.87 -28.83 26.98
C ASP A 63 -6.50 -29.08 25.59
N GLY A 64 -5.73 -28.90 24.51
CA GLY A 64 -6.20 -29.01 23.13
C GLY A 64 -6.85 -27.74 22.59
N THR A 65 -6.90 -26.63 23.35
CA THR A 65 -7.44 -25.36 22.87
C THR A 65 -6.59 -24.84 21.70
N VAL A 66 -7.21 -24.61 20.55
CA VAL A 66 -6.53 -24.06 19.37
C VAL A 66 -6.95 -22.61 19.15
N ILE A 67 -5.96 -21.71 19.00
CA ILE A 67 -6.19 -20.28 18.78
C ILE A 67 -5.30 -19.79 17.63
N ILE A 68 -5.91 -19.12 16.67
CA ILE A 68 -5.23 -18.34 15.62
C ILE A 68 -5.37 -16.85 15.94
N GLU A 69 -4.66 -16.00 15.20
CA GLU A 69 -4.52 -14.55 15.44
C GLU A 69 -3.70 -14.18 16.68
N SER A 70 -2.59 -13.45 16.45
CA SER A 70 -1.65 -13.07 17.52
C SER A 70 -2.30 -12.27 18.66
N GLY A 71 -3.29 -11.42 18.34
CA GLY A 71 -4.03 -10.65 19.34
C GLY A 71 -4.89 -11.54 20.23
N ALA A 72 -5.55 -12.55 19.66
CA ALA A 72 -6.38 -13.50 20.39
C ALA A 72 -5.55 -14.43 21.28
N ILE A 73 -4.41 -14.94 20.78
CA ILE A 73 -3.48 -15.76 21.58
C ILE A 73 -3.01 -14.96 22.79
N ALA A 74 -2.55 -13.72 22.59
CA ALA A 74 -2.07 -12.89 23.68
C ALA A 74 -3.21 -12.48 24.63
N TYR A 75 -4.43 -12.25 24.12
CA TYR A 75 -5.61 -12.00 24.95
C TYR A 75 -5.93 -13.18 25.86
N TYR A 76 -5.95 -14.40 25.32
CA TYR A 76 -6.17 -15.63 26.09
C TYR A 76 -5.14 -15.75 27.23
N LEU A 77 -3.86 -15.48 26.93
CA LEU A 77 -2.80 -15.51 27.94
C LEU A 77 -2.91 -14.35 28.95
N ALA A 78 -3.40 -13.18 28.53
CA ALA A 78 -3.56 -12.01 29.41
C ALA A 78 -4.69 -12.22 30.42
N TYR A 79 -5.77 -12.88 30.01
CA TYR A 79 -6.95 -13.19 30.83
C TYR A 79 -6.91 -14.61 31.43
N TYR A 80 -5.77 -15.31 31.31
CA TYR A 80 -5.60 -16.68 31.80
C TYR A 80 -5.90 -16.85 33.30
N LYS A 81 -5.73 -15.77 34.08
CA LYS A 81 -6.10 -15.71 35.50
C LYS A 81 -6.75 -14.36 35.83
N GLU A 82 -7.73 -14.37 36.73
CA GLU A 82 -8.41 -13.15 37.19
C GLU A 82 -7.47 -12.16 37.88
N SER A 83 -6.39 -12.66 38.51
CA SER A 83 -5.37 -11.85 39.18
C SER A 83 -4.31 -11.26 38.24
N SER A 84 -4.53 -11.34 36.92
CA SER A 84 -3.59 -10.81 35.94
C SER A 84 -3.37 -9.31 36.13
N PRO A 85 -2.11 -8.84 36.18
CA PRO A 85 -1.84 -7.40 36.29
C PRO A 85 -2.14 -6.65 34.98
N LEU A 86 -2.35 -7.38 33.88
CA LEU A 86 -2.46 -6.84 32.53
C LEU A 86 -3.90 -6.46 32.13
N ILE A 87 -4.89 -6.86 32.92
CA ILE A 87 -6.31 -6.61 32.64
C ILE A 87 -6.80 -5.35 33.37
N GLY A 88 -7.94 -4.82 32.93
CA GLY A 88 -8.57 -3.65 33.52
C GLY A 88 -9.16 -3.96 34.91
N ARG A 89 -9.12 -2.97 35.80
CA ARG A 89 -9.74 -3.02 37.14
C ARG A 89 -11.25 -2.75 37.11
N SER A 90 -11.77 -2.39 35.94
CA SER A 90 -13.19 -2.12 35.70
C SER A 90 -13.53 -2.48 34.26
N ASN A 91 -14.83 -2.62 33.96
CA ASN A 91 -15.31 -2.82 32.60
C ASN A 91 -14.88 -1.68 31.66
N ALA A 92 -14.82 -0.44 32.18
CA ALA A 92 -14.35 0.71 31.41
C ALA A 92 -12.85 0.61 31.07
N GLU A 93 -12.00 0.18 32.01
CA GLU A 93 -10.59 -0.05 31.72
C GLU A 93 -10.40 -1.19 30.70
N ASN A 94 -11.17 -2.28 30.82
CA ASN A 94 -11.14 -3.38 29.85
C ASN A 94 -11.55 -2.90 28.44
N ALA A 95 -12.59 -2.05 28.34
CA ALA A 95 -13.01 -1.46 27.07
C ALA A 95 -11.92 -0.56 26.47
N HIS A 96 -11.26 0.28 27.27
CA HIS A 96 -10.15 1.09 26.79
C HIS A 96 -8.92 0.27 26.39
N ILE A 97 -8.64 -0.84 27.07
CA ILE A 97 -7.60 -1.78 26.66
C ILE A 97 -7.90 -2.28 25.24
N GLN A 98 -9.11 -2.77 25.01
CA GLN A 98 -9.54 -3.25 23.69
C GLN A 98 -9.53 -2.14 22.63
N GLN A 99 -9.95 -0.92 22.99
CA GLN A 99 -9.92 0.23 22.09
C GLN A 99 -8.52 0.46 21.52
N TRP A 100 -7.48 0.49 22.37
CA TRP A 100 -6.12 0.76 21.91
C TRP A 100 -5.50 -0.41 21.14
N ILE A 101 -5.81 -1.64 21.52
CA ILE A 101 -5.39 -2.82 20.77
C ILE A 101 -5.97 -2.78 19.36
N GLN A 102 -7.29 -2.61 19.24
CA GLN A 102 -7.97 -2.57 17.95
C GLN A 102 -7.56 -1.36 17.13
N PHE A 103 -7.38 -0.19 17.75
CA PHE A 103 -6.89 0.99 17.05
C PHE A 103 -5.52 0.74 16.40
N VAL A 104 -4.57 0.19 17.16
CA VAL A 104 -3.24 -0.08 16.62
C VAL A 104 -3.27 -1.21 15.58
N ASP A 105 -3.94 -2.33 15.86
CA ASP A 105 -3.93 -3.51 14.98
C ASP A 105 -4.75 -3.29 13.70
N LEU A 106 -5.81 -2.48 13.71
CA LEU A 106 -6.67 -2.23 12.55
C LEU A 106 -6.33 -0.94 11.79
N SER A 107 -5.68 0.03 12.43
CA SER A 107 -5.33 1.30 11.78
C SER A 107 -3.85 1.38 11.44
N ILE A 108 -2.98 1.32 12.46
CA ILE A 108 -1.55 1.61 12.30
C ILE A 108 -0.79 0.43 11.71
N ALA A 109 -0.97 -0.78 12.27
CA ALA A 109 -0.21 -1.96 11.89
C ALA A 109 -0.35 -2.33 10.39
N PRO A 110 -1.53 -2.23 9.75
CA PRO A 110 -1.66 -2.49 8.32
C PRO A 110 -0.88 -1.50 7.47
N SER A 111 -0.96 -0.21 7.79
CA SER A 111 -0.23 0.85 7.07
C SER A 111 1.27 0.73 7.29
N LEU A 112 1.70 0.41 8.51
CA LEU A 112 3.10 0.15 8.82
C LEU A 112 3.62 -1.10 8.09
N GLY A 113 2.80 -2.14 7.95
CA GLY A 113 3.10 -3.32 7.14
C GLY A 113 3.27 -2.99 5.66
N GLN A 114 2.41 -2.14 5.10
CA GLN A 114 2.54 -1.67 3.70
C GLN A 114 3.83 -0.88 3.46
N TRP A 115 4.32 -0.15 4.46
CA TRP A 115 5.61 0.52 4.40
C TRP A 115 6.77 -0.49 4.52
N ILE A 116 6.75 -1.36 5.53
CA ILE A 116 7.94 -2.14 5.91
C ILE A 116 8.09 -3.43 5.10
N PHE A 117 7.01 -4.15 4.79
CA PHE A 117 7.12 -5.48 4.18
C PHE A 117 7.87 -5.49 2.84
N PRO A 118 7.65 -4.52 1.93
CA PRO A 118 8.44 -4.48 0.70
C PRO A 118 9.94 -4.24 0.91
N LEU A 119 10.34 -3.77 2.09
CA LEU A 119 11.74 -3.50 2.44
C LEU A 119 12.44 -4.73 3.02
N ILE A 120 11.71 -5.63 3.69
CA ILE A 120 12.27 -6.79 4.41
C ILE A 120 11.91 -8.15 3.81
N ALA A 121 10.88 -8.18 2.94
CA ALA A 121 10.41 -9.38 2.24
C ALA A 121 9.95 -9.01 0.82
N PRO A 122 10.83 -8.41 -0.01
CA PRO A 122 10.47 -7.93 -1.36
C PRO A 122 9.95 -9.03 -2.29
N GLU A 123 10.26 -10.30 -2.02
CA GLU A 123 9.75 -11.48 -2.72
C GLU A 123 8.29 -11.80 -2.39
N ARG A 124 7.77 -11.31 -1.26
CA ARG A 124 6.36 -11.49 -0.83
C ARG A 124 5.53 -10.22 -0.98
N ALA A 125 6.18 -9.06 -1.00
CA ALA A 125 5.54 -7.77 -1.11
C ALA A 125 6.34 -6.89 -2.09
N PRO A 126 5.90 -6.71 -3.35
CA PRO A 126 6.63 -5.91 -4.31
C PRO A 126 6.72 -4.45 -3.85
N TYR A 127 7.89 -3.83 -4.01
CA TYR A 127 8.10 -2.44 -3.66
C TYR A 127 7.44 -1.50 -4.66
N ASN A 128 6.64 -0.58 -4.14
CA ASN A 128 6.06 0.53 -4.88
C ASN A 128 6.26 1.82 -4.08
N LYS A 129 6.96 2.79 -4.67
CA LYS A 129 7.29 4.06 -3.98
C LYS A 129 6.04 4.86 -3.61
N ALA A 130 4.98 4.82 -4.42
CA ALA A 130 3.74 5.53 -4.14
C ALA A 130 2.98 4.87 -2.98
N THR A 131 2.89 3.54 -2.96
CA THR A 131 2.33 2.78 -1.83
C THR A 131 3.11 3.05 -0.55
N GLU A 132 4.44 3.07 -0.62
CA GLU A 132 5.30 3.42 0.52
C GLU A 132 5.00 4.83 1.02
N THR A 133 4.99 5.85 0.15
CA THR A 133 4.69 7.23 0.54
C THR A 133 3.31 7.37 1.17
N GLN A 134 2.28 6.73 0.60
CA GLN A 134 0.92 6.74 1.18
C GLN A 134 0.87 6.04 2.53
N ALA A 135 1.55 4.90 2.66
CA ALA A 135 1.68 4.17 3.91
C ALA A 135 2.36 5.02 4.99
N ILE A 136 3.42 5.75 4.64
CA ILE A 136 4.11 6.70 5.53
C ILE A 136 3.14 7.78 6.03
N GLU A 137 2.41 8.42 5.14
CA GLU A 137 1.47 9.50 5.52
C GLU A 137 0.31 8.97 6.37
N LYS A 138 -0.24 7.79 6.05
CA LYS A 138 -1.25 7.13 6.90
C LYS A 138 -0.72 6.83 8.29
N VAL A 139 0.48 6.27 8.39
CA VAL A 139 1.15 6.00 9.67
C VAL A 139 1.32 7.30 10.46
N LYS A 140 1.80 8.37 9.83
CA LYS A 140 1.94 9.69 10.49
C LYS A 140 0.60 10.18 11.08
N ASN A 141 -0.45 10.19 10.26
CA ASN A 141 -1.77 10.67 10.67
C ASN A 141 -2.36 9.83 11.83
N GLN A 142 -2.19 8.51 11.77
CA GLN A 142 -2.70 7.60 12.81
C GLN A 142 -1.87 7.67 14.09
N LEU A 143 -0.55 7.80 13.99
CA LEU A 143 0.31 8.03 15.17
C LEU A 143 -0.04 9.34 15.87
N GLN A 144 -0.47 10.37 15.15
CA GLN A 144 -0.89 11.63 15.78
C GLN A 144 -2.05 11.44 16.79
N ILE A 145 -2.94 10.47 16.57
CA ILE A 145 -4.03 10.14 17.51
C ILE A 145 -3.45 9.53 18.79
N LEU A 146 -2.54 8.56 18.65
CA LEU A 146 -1.88 7.90 19.77
C LEU A 146 -0.99 8.88 20.56
N GLU A 147 -0.32 9.79 19.87
CA GLU A 147 0.52 10.84 20.44
C GLU A 147 -0.29 11.73 21.37
N ARG A 148 -1.42 12.27 20.88
CA ARG A 148 -2.31 13.11 21.70
C ARG A 148 -2.80 12.41 22.96
N HIS A 149 -3.07 11.10 22.90
CA HIS A 149 -3.46 10.33 24.08
C HIS A 149 -2.32 10.21 25.09
N LEU A 150 -1.10 9.92 24.63
CA LEU A 150 0.06 9.67 25.48
C LEU A 150 0.72 10.94 26.05
N VAL A 151 0.42 12.13 25.53
CA VAL A 151 0.98 13.40 26.05
C VAL A 151 0.83 13.52 27.58
N LYS A 152 -0.32 13.13 28.13
CA LYS A 152 -0.63 13.27 29.57
C LYS A 152 -0.67 11.94 30.34
N LYS A 153 -0.20 10.85 29.74
CA LYS A 153 -0.31 9.49 30.30
C LYS A 153 1.02 8.77 30.23
N THR A 154 1.36 8.03 31.28
CA THR A 154 2.58 7.20 31.29
C THR A 154 2.37 5.94 30.44
N TYR A 155 1.18 5.34 30.56
CA TYR A 155 0.75 4.11 29.90
C TYR A 155 -0.59 4.31 29.20
N LEU A 156 -0.98 3.41 28.30
CA LEU A 156 -2.22 3.58 27.53
C LEU A 156 -3.48 3.56 28.40
N VAL A 157 -3.51 2.74 29.44
CA VAL A 157 -4.66 2.57 30.32
C VAL A 157 -4.25 2.46 31.79
N GLY A 158 -4.91 3.21 32.67
CA GLY A 158 -4.84 3.00 34.13
C GLY A 158 -3.49 3.25 34.80
N GLU A 159 -2.60 4.05 34.19
CA GLU A 159 -1.26 4.42 34.70
C GLU A 159 -0.40 3.23 35.16
N ARG A 160 -0.54 2.09 34.47
CA ARG A 160 0.29 0.89 34.64
C ARG A 160 0.43 0.16 33.31
N VAL A 161 1.43 -0.72 33.20
CA VAL A 161 1.51 -1.63 32.04
C VAL A 161 0.26 -2.52 32.01
N THR A 162 -0.45 -2.48 30.90
CA THR A 162 -1.59 -3.36 30.62
C THR A 162 -1.34 -4.15 29.34
N PHE A 163 -2.25 -5.06 29.00
CA PHE A 163 -2.21 -5.77 27.73
C PHE A 163 -2.19 -4.79 26.53
N ALA A 164 -2.85 -3.63 26.63
CA ALA A 164 -2.81 -2.60 25.59
C ALA A 164 -1.37 -2.15 25.30
N ASP A 165 -0.57 -1.89 26.34
CA ASP A 165 0.80 -1.42 26.16
C ASP A 165 1.68 -2.45 25.45
N ILE A 166 1.60 -3.72 25.88
CA ILE A 166 2.37 -4.81 25.29
C ILE A 166 1.95 -5.05 23.83
N ALA A 167 0.64 -5.11 23.59
CA ALA A 167 0.10 -5.33 22.25
C ALA A 167 0.46 -4.19 21.29
N SER A 168 0.24 -2.95 21.69
CA SER A 168 0.56 -1.79 20.87
C SER A 168 2.06 -1.64 20.64
N ALA A 169 2.90 -1.83 21.65
CA ALA A 169 4.35 -1.71 21.50
C ALA A 169 4.92 -2.79 20.56
N THR A 170 4.44 -4.04 20.67
CA THR A 170 4.87 -5.12 19.77
C THR A 170 4.40 -4.91 18.32
N SER A 171 3.21 -4.34 18.11
CA SER A 171 2.73 -3.96 16.78
C SER A 171 3.52 -2.80 16.15
N LEU A 172 4.06 -1.87 16.96
CA LEU A 172 4.92 -0.77 16.50
C LEU A 172 6.42 -1.12 16.46
N TYR A 173 6.81 -2.30 16.94
CA TYR A 173 8.20 -2.72 17.15
C TYR A 173 9.08 -2.54 15.91
N ASN A 174 8.62 -3.02 14.76
CA ASN A 174 9.36 -2.91 13.50
C ASN A 174 9.43 -1.47 12.98
N GLY A 175 8.42 -0.63 13.29
CA GLY A 175 8.47 0.80 13.00
C GLY A 175 9.67 1.46 13.68
N PHE A 176 9.75 1.31 15.01
CA PHE A 176 10.85 1.84 15.81
C PHE A 176 12.21 1.22 15.51
N LYS A 177 12.24 -0.03 15.05
CA LYS A 177 13.48 -0.75 14.75
C LYS A 177 14.02 -0.42 13.36
N LEU A 178 13.15 -0.20 12.37
CA LEU A 178 13.55 -0.20 10.96
C LEU A 178 13.36 1.14 10.24
N VAL A 179 12.36 1.95 10.61
CA VAL A 179 11.96 3.10 9.76
C VAL A 179 11.71 4.41 10.51
N PHE A 180 11.48 4.38 11.83
CA PHE A 180 11.30 5.59 12.64
C PHE A 180 12.64 6.09 13.17
N ASP A 181 13.40 6.77 12.32
CA ASP A 181 14.64 7.43 12.69
C ASP A 181 14.44 8.62 13.66
N ALA A 182 15.54 9.28 14.04
CA ALA A 182 15.48 10.39 14.99
C ALA A 182 14.59 11.55 14.50
N PRO A 183 14.68 12.05 13.25
CA PRO A 183 13.76 13.07 12.73
C PRO A 183 12.28 12.64 12.78
N PHE A 184 11.95 11.40 12.39
CA PHE A 184 10.57 10.93 12.48
C PHE A 184 10.07 10.92 13.92
N ARG A 185 10.89 10.42 14.86
CA ARG A 185 10.54 10.30 16.28
C ARG A 185 10.39 11.65 16.98
N GLN A 186 11.07 12.70 16.51
CA GLN A 186 10.91 14.06 17.04
C GLN A 186 9.50 14.61 16.84
N LEU A 187 8.74 14.11 15.86
CA LEU A 187 7.34 14.47 15.65
C LEU A 187 6.39 13.82 16.68
N TYR A 188 6.84 12.74 17.32
CA TYR A 188 6.03 11.92 18.24
C TYR A 188 6.78 11.64 19.55
N PRO A 189 7.12 12.68 20.34
CA PRO A 189 7.91 12.53 21.56
C PRO A 189 7.22 11.70 22.64
N ALA A 190 5.89 11.79 22.80
CA ALA A 190 5.15 11.04 23.83
C ALA A 190 5.08 9.55 23.49
N ILE A 191 4.83 9.18 22.22
CA ILE A 191 4.92 7.79 21.76
C ILE A 191 6.34 7.29 21.91
N THR A 192 7.36 8.06 21.52
CA THR A 192 8.75 7.63 21.63
C THR A 192 9.13 7.36 23.08
N ARG A 193 8.78 8.25 24.02
CA ARG A 193 8.97 8.05 25.46
C ARG A 193 8.25 6.80 25.97
N TRP A 194 6.95 6.66 25.65
CA TRP A 194 6.16 5.50 26.05
C TRP A 194 6.76 4.20 25.50
N PHE A 195 7.05 4.13 24.21
CA PHE A 195 7.62 2.96 23.56
C PHE A 195 8.95 2.56 24.21
N THR A 196 9.87 3.51 24.40
CA THR A 196 11.13 3.27 25.10
C THR A 196 10.91 2.77 26.53
N THR A 197 9.90 3.28 27.23
CA THR A 197 9.54 2.80 28.58
C THR A 197 9.05 1.35 28.56
N ILE A 198 8.21 0.97 27.57
CA ILE A 198 7.66 -0.39 27.45
C ILE A 198 8.73 -1.40 27.06
N VAL A 199 9.53 -1.13 26.02
CA VAL A 199 10.54 -2.09 25.55
C VAL A 199 11.68 -2.30 26.55
N ASN A 200 11.85 -1.40 27.51
CA ASN A 200 12.82 -1.53 28.59
C ASN A 200 12.29 -2.23 29.84
N GLN A 201 11.02 -2.60 29.90
CA GLN A 201 10.49 -3.40 31.00
C GLN A 201 11.19 -4.78 31.06
N PRO A 202 11.45 -5.34 32.26
CA PRO A 202 12.20 -6.60 32.38
C PRO A 202 11.63 -7.76 31.55
N ASN A 203 10.31 -7.98 31.61
CA ASN A 203 9.64 -9.04 30.85
C ASN A 203 9.70 -8.79 29.33
N PHE A 204 9.78 -7.54 28.88
CA PHE A 204 9.92 -7.22 27.47
C PHE A 204 11.33 -7.55 26.99
N LYS A 205 12.35 -7.09 27.72
CA LYS A 205 13.77 -7.36 27.43
C LYS A 205 14.10 -8.86 27.44
N ASP A 206 13.53 -9.60 28.38
CA ASP A 206 13.75 -11.05 28.49
C ASP A 206 13.22 -11.82 27.26
N VAL A 207 12.24 -11.27 26.54
CA VAL A 207 11.69 -11.89 25.31
C VAL A 207 12.33 -11.34 24.05
N ALA A 208 12.38 -10.02 23.92
CA ALA A 208 12.77 -9.35 22.67
C ALA A 208 14.27 -9.00 22.62
N GLY A 209 14.98 -9.13 23.74
CA GLY A 209 16.37 -8.70 23.91
C GLY A 209 16.50 -7.20 24.12
N GLU A 210 17.74 -6.71 24.03
CA GLU A 210 18.01 -5.27 24.04
C GLU A 210 17.47 -4.61 22.77
N PHE A 211 16.71 -3.53 22.95
CA PHE A 211 16.13 -2.80 21.84
C PHE A 211 16.99 -1.60 21.43
N LYS A 212 17.41 -1.58 20.16
CA LYS A 212 18.06 -0.42 19.54
C LYS A 212 17.08 0.31 18.63
N LEU A 213 16.91 1.61 18.88
CA LEU A 213 16.11 2.49 18.05
C LEU A 213 16.74 2.66 16.66
N CYS A 214 15.90 2.83 15.65
CA CYS A 214 16.34 3.11 14.28
C CYS A 214 17.19 4.38 14.24
N GLU A 215 18.42 4.24 13.74
CA GLU A 215 19.35 5.33 13.44
C GLU A 215 19.20 5.77 11.98
N THR A 216 19.23 4.79 11.07
CA THR A 216 19.08 5.00 9.63
C THR A 216 17.88 4.20 9.12
N PRO A 217 16.86 4.85 8.53
CA PRO A 217 15.71 4.13 7.99
C PRO A 217 16.14 3.14 6.92
N LEU A 218 15.59 1.93 6.99
CA LEU A 218 15.69 0.96 5.91
C LEU A 218 15.07 1.57 4.66
N LYS A 219 15.78 1.45 3.53
CA LYS A 219 15.33 1.92 2.22
C LYS A 219 15.33 0.74 1.27
N PHE A 220 14.44 0.78 0.28
CA PHE A 220 14.41 -0.24 -0.75
C PHE A 220 15.73 -0.22 -1.52
N THR A 221 16.34 -1.40 -1.63
CA THR A 221 17.52 -1.63 -2.46
C THR A 221 17.09 -2.56 -3.59
N PRO A 222 17.15 -2.13 -4.87
CA PRO A 222 16.79 -3.00 -5.98
C PRO A 222 17.64 -4.27 -5.96
N PRO A 223 17.07 -5.47 -6.20
CA PRO A 223 17.86 -6.69 -6.30
C PRO A 223 18.93 -6.50 -7.39
N LYS A 224 20.18 -6.86 -7.07
CA LYS A 224 21.27 -6.85 -8.05
C LYS A 224 20.85 -7.75 -9.21
N LYS A 225 20.81 -7.21 -10.44
CA LYS A 225 20.73 -8.04 -11.65
C LYS A 225 21.91 -9.01 -11.59
N GLU A 226 21.64 -10.30 -11.34
CA GLU A 226 22.63 -11.33 -11.60
C GLU A 226 23.01 -11.22 -13.07
N ALA A 227 24.30 -10.96 -13.31
CA ALA A 227 24.84 -10.97 -14.65
C ALA A 227 24.62 -12.37 -15.21
N LYS A 228 23.63 -12.55 -16.08
CA LYS A 228 23.49 -13.76 -16.88
C LYS A 228 24.83 -13.99 -17.57
N GLU A 229 25.53 -15.05 -17.18
CA GLU A 229 26.72 -15.53 -17.87
C GLU A 229 26.40 -15.64 -19.36
N LYS A 230 27.18 -14.93 -20.18
CA LYS A 230 27.16 -15.09 -21.63
C LYS A 230 27.64 -16.50 -21.97
N LYS A 231 26.71 -17.43 -22.21
CA LYS A 231 27.04 -18.67 -22.93
C LYS A 231 27.36 -18.33 -24.41
N PRO A 232 28.35 -18.99 -25.03
CA PRO A 232 28.82 -18.66 -26.38
C PRO A 232 27.74 -18.89 -27.44
N LYS A 233 27.70 -18.02 -28.45
CA LYS A 233 26.92 -18.17 -29.68
C LYS A 233 27.43 -19.37 -30.48
N GLU A 234 26.57 -20.33 -30.76
CA GLU A 234 26.66 -21.19 -31.94
C GLU A 234 25.61 -20.75 -32.98
N GLU A 235 26.01 -20.79 -34.25
CA GLU A 235 25.26 -20.29 -35.40
C GLU A 235 24.48 -21.40 -36.13
N LYS A 236 23.25 -21.02 -36.55
CA LYS A 236 22.42 -21.47 -37.71
C LYS A 236 21.58 -22.75 -37.54
N PRO A 237 20.48 -22.93 -38.34
CA PRO A 237 19.90 -22.05 -39.37
C PRO A 237 18.39 -21.71 -39.20
N LYS A 238 17.93 -20.71 -39.99
CA LYS A 238 16.53 -20.27 -40.18
C LYS A 238 15.61 -21.37 -40.76
N ALA A 239 14.43 -21.54 -40.17
CA ALA A 239 13.18 -21.90 -40.89
C ALA A 239 11.91 -21.52 -40.08
N GLU A 240 11.06 -20.72 -40.74
CA GLU A 240 9.58 -20.61 -40.75
C GLU A 240 8.70 -20.31 -39.50
N LYS A 241 7.73 -19.41 -39.75
CA LYS A 241 6.63 -18.90 -38.90
C LYS A 241 5.49 -19.94 -38.83
N LYS A 242 4.94 -20.33 -37.67
CA LYS A 242 3.79 -19.79 -36.89
C LYS A 242 3.14 -21.03 -36.20
N PRO A 243 2.24 -20.95 -35.18
CA PRO A 243 1.87 -19.85 -34.28
C PRO A 243 2.16 -20.19 -32.79
N LYS A 244 2.43 -19.18 -31.95
CA LYS A 244 2.38 -19.37 -30.48
C LYS A 244 0.92 -19.29 -30.04
N GLU A 245 0.44 -20.36 -29.42
CA GLU A 245 -0.73 -20.35 -28.54
C GLU A 245 -0.59 -19.25 -27.48
N PRO A 246 -1.70 -18.63 -27.04
CA PRO A 246 -1.67 -17.69 -25.94
C PRO A 246 -1.22 -18.42 -24.66
N GLU A 247 -0.12 -17.95 -24.06
CA GLU A 247 0.17 -18.24 -22.65
C GLU A 247 -0.95 -17.61 -21.82
N GLU A 248 -1.80 -18.46 -21.23
CA GLU A 248 -2.69 -18.08 -20.15
C GLU A 248 -1.84 -17.63 -18.96
N GLU A 249 -1.88 -16.34 -18.65
CA GLU A 249 -1.49 -15.84 -17.34
C GLU A 249 -2.50 -16.40 -16.31
N PRO A 250 -2.05 -17.02 -15.20
CA PRO A 250 -2.96 -17.34 -14.11
C PRO A 250 -3.46 -16.04 -13.48
N GLU A 251 -4.74 -15.73 -13.71
CA GLU A 251 -5.52 -14.78 -12.90
C GLU A 251 -5.56 -15.30 -11.45
N GLU A 252 -4.74 -14.74 -10.57
CA GLU A 252 -5.07 -14.75 -9.14
C GLU A 252 -5.93 -13.52 -8.84
N SER A 253 -7.24 -13.77 -8.87
CA SER A 253 -8.26 -12.82 -8.44
C SER A 253 -8.10 -12.51 -6.96
N TYR A 254 -7.71 -11.28 -6.62
CA TYR A 254 -8.10 -10.70 -5.35
C TYR A 254 -9.60 -10.46 -5.42
N GLN A 255 -10.40 -11.36 -4.85
CA GLN A 255 -11.83 -11.10 -4.67
C GLN A 255 -12.02 -10.05 -3.58
N ASP A 256 -11.90 -8.78 -3.97
CA ASP A 256 -12.66 -7.72 -3.32
C ASP A 256 -14.16 -8.01 -3.55
N ALA A 257 -14.98 -7.79 -2.52
CA ALA A 257 -16.43 -7.88 -2.66
C ALA A 257 -16.91 -7.07 -3.89
N PRO A 258 -17.82 -7.60 -4.73
CA PRO A 258 -18.19 -6.97 -5.99
C PRO A 258 -18.82 -5.60 -5.73
N LYS A 259 -18.06 -4.55 -6.02
CA LYS A 259 -18.58 -3.18 -6.15
C LYS A 259 -19.43 -3.11 -7.43
N PRO A 260 -20.51 -2.31 -7.44
CA PRO A 260 -21.50 -2.32 -8.51
C PRO A 260 -20.88 -2.06 -9.91
N LYS A 261 -21.42 -2.73 -10.93
CA LYS A 261 -21.05 -2.52 -12.35
C LYS A 261 -21.21 -1.03 -12.71
N SER A 262 -20.28 -0.51 -13.51
CA SER A 262 -20.30 0.88 -13.94
C SER A 262 -21.58 1.17 -14.73
N LYS A 263 -22.19 2.34 -14.52
CA LYS A 263 -23.31 2.80 -15.36
C LYS A 263 -22.87 2.98 -16.83
N LEU A 264 -21.57 3.13 -17.09
CA LEU A 264 -21.01 3.26 -18.44
C LEU A 264 -21.09 1.95 -19.23
N ASP A 265 -21.20 0.79 -18.55
CA ASP A 265 -21.43 -0.50 -19.21
C ASP A 265 -22.82 -0.59 -19.87
N LEU A 266 -23.75 0.28 -19.49
CA LEU A 266 -25.10 0.35 -20.04
C LEU A 266 -25.20 1.27 -21.27
N LEU A 267 -24.14 2.01 -21.59
CA LEU A 267 -24.12 2.86 -22.78
C LEU A 267 -24.12 2.00 -24.05
N PRO A 268 -24.72 2.49 -25.15
CA PRO A 268 -24.58 1.85 -26.45
C PRO A 268 -23.10 1.63 -26.82
N ALA A 269 -22.83 0.66 -27.69
CA ALA A 269 -21.47 0.46 -28.18
C ALA A 269 -20.98 1.74 -28.88
N ALA A 270 -19.79 2.23 -28.50
CA ALA A 270 -19.21 3.39 -29.14
C ALA A 270 -18.83 3.07 -30.59
N LYS A 271 -19.02 4.02 -31.49
CA LYS A 271 -18.59 3.91 -32.90
C LYS A 271 -17.10 3.64 -33.00
N MET A 272 -16.32 4.27 -32.13
CA MET A 272 -14.89 4.03 -31.96
C MET A 272 -14.66 3.27 -30.65
N PRO A 273 -14.27 1.98 -30.69
CA PRO A 273 -13.84 1.27 -29.49
C PRO A 273 -12.60 1.94 -28.88
N LEU A 274 -12.62 2.21 -27.58
CA LEU A 274 -11.51 2.91 -26.92
C LEU A 274 -10.21 2.08 -26.96
N ASP A 275 -10.30 0.75 -26.90
CA ASP A 275 -9.12 -0.12 -27.02
C ASP A 275 -8.47 -0.04 -28.41
N GLU A 276 -9.27 0.22 -29.45
CA GLU A 276 -8.73 0.47 -30.79
C GLU A 276 -7.95 1.78 -30.80
N TRP A 277 -8.49 2.85 -30.19
CA TRP A 277 -7.75 4.11 -30.03
C TRP A 277 -6.40 3.89 -29.31
N LYS A 278 -6.41 3.18 -28.18
CA LYS A 278 -5.18 2.88 -27.42
C LYS A 278 -4.17 2.09 -28.25
N ARG A 279 -4.65 1.17 -29.10
CA ARG A 279 -3.83 0.41 -30.05
C ARG A 279 -3.23 1.33 -31.12
N GLN A 280 -4.04 2.22 -31.71
CA GLN A 280 -3.59 3.18 -32.72
C GLN A 280 -2.52 4.12 -32.16
N TYR A 281 -2.74 4.65 -30.95
CA TYR A 281 -1.78 5.51 -30.26
C TYR A 281 -0.47 4.80 -29.90
N SER A 282 -0.51 3.49 -29.60
CA SER A 282 0.69 2.74 -29.22
C SER A 282 1.52 2.24 -30.40
N ASN A 283 0.89 2.03 -31.55
CA ASN A 283 1.49 1.33 -32.69
C ASN A 283 1.88 2.25 -33.85
N ASN A 284 1.46 3.52 -33.84
CA ASN A 284 1.74 4.48 -34.90
C ASN A 284 2.37 5.75 -34.33
N ASP A 285 3.04 6.51 -35.21
CA ASP A 285 3.49 7.86 -34.88
C ASP A 285 2.30 8.74 -34.50
N THR A 286 2.51 9.65 -33.56
CA THR A 286 1.41 10.42 -32.96
C THR A 286 0.58 11.20 -33.98
N PRO A 287 1.14 11.88 -35.01
CA PRO A 287 0.33 12.55 -36.02
C PRO A 287 -0.58 11.61 -36.82
N VAL A 288 -0.16 10.35 -37.02
CA VAL A 288 -0.97 9.33 -37.69
C VAL A 288 -2.09 8.87 -36.77
N ALA A 289 -1.76 8.61 -35.49
CA ALA A 289 -2.73 8.21 -34.48
C ALA A 289 -3.80 9.30 -34.25
N THR A 290 -3.40 10.56 -34.04
CA THR A 290 -4.35 11.66 -33.78
C THR A 290 -5.21 11.97 -35.00
N LYS A 291 -4.67 11.88 -36.23
CA LYS A 291 -5.49 11.95 -37.43
C LYS A 291 -6.59 10.89 -37.42
N TRP A 292 -6.24 9.65 -37.11
CA TRP A 292 -7.20 8.56 -36.99
C TRP A 292 -8.22 8.83 -35.87
N LEU A 293 -7.79 9.35 -34.72
CA LEU A 293 -8.68 9.73 -33.62
C LEU A 293 -9.75 10.70 -34.10
N TRP A 294 -9.36 11.80 -34.75
CA TRP A 294 -10.29 12.84 -35.17
C TRP A 294 -11.26 12.40 -36.29
N GLU A 295 -10.87 11.43 -37.10
CA GLU A 295 -11.75 10.82 -38.12
C GLU A 295 -12.80 9.86 -37.52
N ASN A 296 -12.54 9.31 -36.32
CA ASN A 296 -13.34 8.23 -35.74
C ASN A 296 -14.08 8.60 -34.45
N ILE A 297 -13.58 9.56 -33.67
CA ILE A 297 -14.20 9.95 -32.40
C ILE A 297 -15.53 10.68 -32.62
N ASP A 298 -16.55 10.28 -31.85
CA ASP A 298 -17.80 11.02 -31.76
C ASP A 298 -17.88 11.73 -30.40
N LEU A 299 -17.79 13.06 -30.43
CA LEU A 299 -17.89 13.93 -29.25
C LEU A 299 -19.33 14.40 -28.97
N THR A 300 -20.30 14.00 -29.79
CA THR A 300 -21.71 14.35 -29.59
C THR A 300 -22.40 13.37 -28.64
N THR A 301 -22.03 12.08 -28.71
CA THR A 301 -22.62 11.04 -27.85
C THR A 301 -21.58 10.15 -27.18
N ASP A 302 -20.51 9.78 -27.88
CA ASP A 302 -19.67 8.67 -27.42
C ASP A 302 -18.56 9.05 -26.44
N TYR A 303 -17.98 10.23 -26.57
CA TYR A 303 -16.86 10.64 -25.73
C TYR A 303 -16.94 12.11 -25.36
N SER A 304 -16.31 12.45 -24.25
CA SER A 304 -16.02 13.81 -23.84
C SER A 304 -14.52 13.99 -23.66
N ILE A 305 -14.02 15.21 -23.87
CA ILE A 305 -12.62 15.56 -23.62
C ILE A 305 -12.54 16.52 -22.45
N TRP A 306 -11.64 16.23 -21.53
CA TRP A 306 -11.44 16.99 -20.30
C TRP A 306 -10.00 17.49 -20.22
N LYS A 307 -9.85 18.80 -20.05
CA LYS A 307 -8.57 19.42 -19.69
C LYS A 307 -8.31 19.19 -18.21
N VAL A 308 -7.08 18.79 -17.90
CA VAL A 308 -6.63 18.47 -16.55
C VAL A 308 -5.44 19.35 -16.22
N ASP A 309 -5.53 20.11 -15.14
CA ASP A 309 -4.43 20.95 -14.63
C ASP A 309 -4.20 20.68 -13.15
N TYR A 310 -2.95 20.54 -12.72
CA TYR A 310 -2.62 20.39 -11.31
C TYR A 310 -2.75 21.74 -10.58
N LYS A 311 -3.41 21.74 -9.42
CA LYS A 311 -3.74 22.96 -8.69
C LYS A 311 -2.54 23.60 -7.98
N TYR A 312 -1.56 22.81 -7.57
CA TYR A 312 -0.49 23.24 -6.67
C TYR A 312 0.87 23.34 -7.40
N ASN A 313 0.90 23.95 -8.58
CA ASN A 313 2.12 24.03 -9.39
C ASN A 313 3.29 24.75 -8.66
N ASN A 314 2.98 25.65 -7.72
CA ASN A 314 3.94 26.33 -6.86
C ASN A 314 4.68 25.39 -5.88
N GLU A 315 4.18 24.17 -5.67
CA GLU A 315 4.82 23.15 -4.83
C GLU A 315 5.73 22.21 -5.63
N LEU A 316 5.73 22.34 -6.97
CA LEU A 316 6.50 21.46 -7.84
C LEU A 316 7.97 21.88 -7.92
N THR A 317 8.85 21.00 -7.43
CA THR A 317 10.29 21.31 -7.32
C THR A 317 11.14 20.66 -8.39
N LYS A 318 10.99 19.36 -8.67
CA LYS A 318 11.81 18.65 -9.64
C LYS A 318 10.97 18.06 -10.76
N LEU A 319 11.41 18.22 -12.01
CA LEU A 319 10.65 17.73 -13.18
C LEU A 319 10.28 16.24 -13.07
N TYR A 320 11.21 15.39 -12.61
CA TYR A 320 10.94 13.95 -12.43
C TYR A 320 9.94 13.69 -11.30
N MET A 321 9.89 14.52 -10.26
CA MET A 321 8.90 14.39 -9.17
C MET A 321 7.52 14.78 -9.67
N SER A 322 7.43 15.85 -10.46
CA SER A 322 6.20 16.26 -11.14
C SER A 322 5.70 15.17 -12.10
N ASN A 323 6.61 14.51 -12.82
CA ASN A 323 6.22 13.41 -13.71
C ASN A 323 5.75 12.17 -12.93
N ASN A 324 6.33 11.93 -11.75
CA ASN A 324 5.87 10.88 -10.84
C ASN A 324 4.48 11.21 -10.25
N LEU A 325 4.19 12.48 -9.96
CA LEU A 325 2.85 12.92 -9.53
C LEU A 325 1.81 12.66 -10.63
N ALA A 326 2.12 13.04 -11.88
CA ALA A 326 1.29 12.73 -13.04
C ALA A 326 1.03 11.21 -13.17
N GLY A 327 2.08 10.39 -13.03
CA GLY A 327 1.96 8.92 -13.07
C GLY A 327 1.18 8.34 -11.89
N GLY A 328 1.28 8.98 -10.71
CA GLY A 328 0.49 8.62 -9.55
C GLY A 328 -1.01 8.76 -9.79
N LEU A 329 -1.43 9.89 -10.38
CA LEU A 329 -2.83 10.06 -10.80
C LEU A 329 -3.24 8.93 -11.76
N MET A 330 -2.46 8.66 -12.81
CA MET A 330 -2.77 7.59 -13.78
C MET A 330 -2.99 6.22 -13.10
N ASN A 331 -2.16 5.87 -12.13
CA ASN A 331 -2.26 4.59 -11.42
C ASN A 331 -3.51 4.50 -10.51
N ARG A 332 -4.03 5.64 -10.05
CA ARG A 332 -5.25 5.69 -9.22
C ARG A 332 -6.54 5.67 -10.04
N LEU A 333 -6.44 5.83 -11.36
CA LEU A 333 -7.57 5.80 -12.29
C LEU A 333 -7.88 4.40 -12.82
N GLU A 334 -7.44 3.32 -12.14
CA GLU A 334 -7.60 1.94 -12.62
C GLU A 334 -9.05 1.58 -12.94
N ARG A 335 -10.01 2.04 -12.10
CA ARG A 335 -11.45 1.87 -12.36
C ARG A 335 -11.89 2.48 -13.70
N ALA A 336 -11.22 3.56 -14.12
CA ALA A 336 -11.49 4.25 -15.37
C ALA A 336 -10.71 3.66 -16.56
N ARG A 337 -9.86 2.63 -16.38
CA ARG A 337 -8.98 2.13 -17.46
C ARG A 337 -9.78 1.63 -18.65
N LYS A 338 -10.94 1.01 -18.42
CA LYS A 338 -11.85 0.60 -19.49
C LYS A 338 -12.52 1.78 -20.21
N TYR A 339 -12.67 2.92 -19.54
CA TYR A 339 -13.54 4.01 -19.98
C TYR A 339 -12.79 5.29 -20.37
N ALA A 340 -11.48 5.38 -20.12
CA ALA A 340 -10.73 6.59 -20.37
C ALA A 340 -9.34 6.32 -20.96
N PHE A 341 -8.87 7.31 -21.71
CA PHE A 341 -7.50 7.46 -22.16
C PHE A 341 -7.02 8.84 -21.74
N GLY A 342 -5.81 8.94 -21.19
CA GLY A 342 -5.30 10.21 -20.69
C GLY A 342 -3.86 10.44 -21.11
N CYS A 343 -3.49 11.71 -21.31
CA CYS A 343 -2.11 12.12 -21.45
C CYS A 343 -1.88 13.33 -20.54
N LEU A 344 -0.92 13.22 -19.62
CA LEU A 344 -0.43 14.34 -18.81
C LEU A 344 1.03 14.59 -19.16
N VAL A 345 1.41 15.85 -19.25
CA VAL A 345 2.78 16.28 -19.48
C VAL A 345 3.26 17.15 -18.33
N VAL A 346 4.57 17.14 -18.14
CA VAL A 346 5.30 18.07 -17.30
C VAL A 346 6.00 19.06 -18.19
N ALA A 347 5.74 20.35 -17.98
CA ALA A 347 6.34 21.42 -18.76
C ALA A 347 7.05 22.43 -17.86
N GLY A 348 8.22 22.91 -18.28
CA GLY A 348 9.01 23.92 -17.57
C GLY A 348 10.37 23.42 -17.11
N GLU A 349 10.83 23.93 -15.96
CA GLU A 349 12.13 23.63 -15.38
C GLU A 349 12.00 23.33 -13.87
N ASP A 350 13.09 22.89 -13.25
CA ASP A 350 13.11 22.67 -11.80
C ASP A 350 12.70 23.95 -11.04
N ASN A 351 11.79 23.81 -10.09
CA ASN A 351 11.15 24.86 -9.28
C ASN A 351 10.22 25.81 -10.05
N ASP A 352 10.06 25.62 -11.36
CA ASP A 352 9.14 26.40 -12.19
C ASP A 352 8.52 25.53 -13.30
N ASN A 353 7.81 24.49 -12.88
CA ASN A 353 7.14 23.54 -13.78
C ASN A 353 5.66 23.35 -13.43
N ILE A 354 4.92 22.80 -14.39
CA ILE A 354 3.49 22.56 -14.32
C ILE A 354 3.16 21.13 -14.74
N ILE A 355 2.04 20.59 -14.25
CA ILE A 355 1.45 19.35 -14.74
C ILE A 355 0.11 19.68 -15.39
N THR A 356 -0.06 19.29 -16.65
CA THR A 356 -1.27 19.57 -17.44
C THR A 356 -1.50 18.50 -18.49
N GLY A 357 -2.72 18.35 -18.99
CA GLY A 357 -3.00 17.50 -20.13
C GLY A 357 -4.48 17.29 -20.41
N TYR A 358 -4.78 16.18 -21.10
CA TYR A 358 -6.13 15.90 -21.59
C TYR A 358 -6.52 14.43 -21.39
N PHE A 359 -7.80 14.22 -21.08
CA PHE A 359 -8.42 12.90 -21.00
C PHE A 359 -9.59 12.79 -21.97
N ILE A 360 -9.63 11.68 -22.70
CA ILE A 360 -10.79 11.20 -23.45
C ILE A 360 -11.54 10.25 -22.52
N VAL A 361 -12.83 10.54 -22.25
CA VAL A 361 -13.65 9.78 -21.31
C VAL A 361 -14.91 9.31 -22.01
N ARG A 362 -15.30 8.04 -21.82
CA ARG A 362 -16.50 7.44 -22.40
C ARG A 362 -17.75 8.17 -21.88
N GLY A 363 -18.61 8.54 -22.82
CA GLY A 363 -19.86 9.26 -22.60
C GLY A 363 -19.69 10.78 -22.71
N ASN A 364 -20.80 11.47 -22.95
CA ASN A 364 -20.85 12.92 -23.09
C ASN A 364 -21.60 13.62 -21.93
N ALA A 365 -21.53 13.05 -20.72
CA ALA A 365 -22.11 13.68 -19.53
C ALA A 365 -21.44 15.04 -19.24
N ASP A 366 -22.16 15.95 -18.60
CA ASP A 366 -21.64 17.27 -18.21
C ASP A 366 -20.80 17.23 -16.93
N GLU A 367 -20.88 16.12 -16.20
CA GLU A 367 -20.10 15.85 -14.99
C GLU A 367 -19.11 14.70 -15.24
N MET A 368 -18.04 14.67 -14.44
CA MET A 368 -17.02 13.64 -14.51
C MET A 368 -17.55 12.30 -13.99
N ILE A 369 -17.09 11.20 -14.59
CA ILE A 369 -17.50 9.83 -14.22
C ILE A 369 -16.96 9.45 -12.82
N GLU A 370 -17.73 8.62 -12.11
CA GLU A 370 -17.39 8.18 -10.74
C GLU A 370 -16.04 7.45 -10.68
N GLU A 371 -15.71 6.70 -11.74
CA GLU A 371 -14.45 5.98 -11.87
C GLU A 371 -13.22 6.89 -11.87
N ILE A 372 -13.40 8.18 -12.17
CA ILE A 372 -12.37 9.22 -12.11
C ILE A 372 -12.50 10.03 -10.82
N THR A 373 -13.72 10.40 -10.39
CA THR A 373 -13.92 11.23 -9.19
C THR A 373 -13.62 10.52 -7.87
N ASP A 374 -13.75 9.20 -7.81
CA ASP A 374 -13.41 8.38 -6.64
C ASP A 374 -11.88 8.20 -6.45
N ALA A 375 -11.06 8.65 -7.41
CA ALA A 375 -9.62 8.61 -7.26
C ALA A 375 -9.17 9.56 -6.14
N ALA A 376 -8.38 9.06 -5.20
CA ALA A 376 -7.93 9.81 -4.01
C ALA A 376 -7.18 11.14 -4.28
N ASP A 377 -6.76 11.38 -5.52
CA ASP A 377 -6.05 12.60 -5.94
C ASP A 377 -6.89 13.43 -6.92
N TYR A 378 -8.14 13.06 -7.19
CA TYR A 378 -9.03 13.78 -8.11
C TYR A 378 -9.08 15.28 -7.81
N ASP A 379 -9.24 15.62 -6.52
CA ASP A 379 -9.36 17.00 -6.04
C ASP A 379 -8.08 17.82 -6.15
N SER A 380 -6.92 17.19 -6.35
CA SER A 380 -5.65 17.89 -6.57
C SER A 380 -5.52 18.46 -7.99
N TYR A 381 -6.45 18.09 -8.88
CA TYR A 381 -6.50 18.53 -10.26
C TYR A 381 -7.81 19.26 -10.54
N THR A 382 -7.78 20.22 -11.46
CA THR A 382 -8.99 20.76 -12.08
C THR A 382 -9.34 19.93 -13.29
N TRP A 383 -10.61 19.55 -13.42
CA TRP A 383 -11.14 18.81 -14.56
C TRP A 383 -12.17 19.68 -15.24
N VAL A 384 -11.87 20.13 -16.46
CA VAL A 384 -12.75 21.02 -17.22
C VAL A 384 -13.10 20.38 -18.55
N LYS A 385 -14.39 20.11 -18.78
CA LYS A 385 -14.88 19.62 -20.08
C LYS A 385 -14.63 20.70 -21.12
N VAL A 386 -13.90 20.36 -22.19
CA VAL A 386 -13.54 21.32 -23.23
C VAL A 386 -14.41 21.15 -24.47
N LYS A 387 -14.76 22.29 -25.08
CA LYS A 387 -15.31 22.30 -26.43
C LYS A 387 -14.15 22.19 -27.41
N VAL A 388 -14.19 21.15 -28.24
CA VAL A 388 -13.07 20.83 -29.15
C VAL A 388 -13.28 21.55 -30.48
N ASP A 389 -12.63 22.70 -30.64
CA ASP A 389 -12.46 23.40 -31.92
C ASP A 389 -11.09 23.09 -32.54
N ASP A 390 -10.79 23.68 -33.71
CA ASP A 390 -9.53 23.43 -34.42
C ASP A 390 -8.29 23.94 -33.68
N GLU A 391 -8.43 24.91 -32.77
CA GLU A 391 -7.33 25.37 -31.93
C GLU A 391 -7.08 24.39 -30.78
N GLU A 392 -8.14 23.94 -30.14
CA GLU A 392 -8.07 22.97 -29.04
C GLU A 392 -7.56 21.61 -29.52
N LYS A 393 -7.95 21.16 -30.72
CA LYS A 393 -7.37 19.95 -31.35
C LYS A 393 -5.87 20.03 -31.46
N LYS A 394 -5.31 21.17 -31.89
CA LYS A 394 -3.85 21.35 -31.99
C LYS A 394 -3.18 21.24 -30.63
N LYS A 395 -3.79 21.80 -29.57
CA LYS A 395 -3.27 21.68 -28.20
C LYS A 395 -3.30 20.23 -27.72
N ILE A 396 -4.38 19.50 -28.00
CA ILE A 396 -4.52 18.08 -27.65
C ILE A 396 -3.47 17.25 -28.38
N ASP A 397 -3.33 17.44 -29.70
CA ASP A 397 -2.35 16.72 -30.52
C ASP A 397 -0.92 16.96 -30.03
N GLN A 398 -0.61 18.22 -29.70
CA GLN A 398 0.68 18.60 -29.13
C GLN A 398 0.94 17.89 -27.79
N ILE A 399 -0.04 17.86 -26.89
CA ILE A 399 0.07 17.15 -25.59
C ILE A 399 0.19 15.66 -25.80
N PHE A 400 -0.52 15.08 -26.77
CA PHE A 400 -0.46 13.65 -27.06
C PHE A 400 0.88 13.24 -27.69
N ALA A 401 1.55 14.15 -28.40
CA ALA A 401 2.88 13.95 -28.97
C ALA A 401 4.01 14.21 -27.96
N TRP A 402 3.72 14.83 -26.82
CA TRP A 402 4.72 15.30 -25.84
C TRP A 402 5.69 16.32 -26.45
N GLU A 403 5.23 17.11 -27.42
CA GLU A 403 6.05 18.05 -28.18
C GLU A 403 5.69 19.52 -27.90
N GLY A 404 6.62 20.44 -28.14
CA GLY A 404 6.37 21.87 -28.02
C GLY A 404 6.33 22.40 -26.59
N GLN A 405 5.44 23.36 -26.34
CA GLN A 405 5.34 24.11 -25.07
C GLN A 405 3.90 24.37 -24.63
N VAL A 406 3.67 24.43 -23.32
CA VAL A 406 2.38 24.78 -22.71
C VAL A 406 2.59 25.97 -21.79
N ASN A 407 1.77 27.03 -21.93
CA ASN A 407 1.92 28.28 -21.18
C ASN A 407 3.33 28.88 -21.25
N GLY A 408 3.97 28.81 -22.43
CA GLY A 408 5.35 29.26 -22.65
C GLY A 408 6.44 28.39 -22.02
N LYS A 409 6.07 27.24 -21.45
CA LYS A 409 6.99 26.29 -20.82
C LYS A 409 7.20 25.07 -21.73
N PRO A 410 8.45 24.70 -22.08
CA PRO A 410 8.71 23.54 -22.93
C PRO A 410 8.30 22.24 -22.22
N ILE A 411 7.67 21.32 -22.96
CA ILE A 411 7.36 19.98 -22.45
C ILE A 411 8.67 19.21 -22.24
N LYS A 412 8.80 18.55 -21.09
CA LYS A 412 10.00 17.82 -20.68
C LYS A 412 9.79 16.33 -20.51
N ASP A 413 8.60 15.93 -20.08
CA ASP A 413 8.26 14.54 -19.79
C ASP A 413 6.73 14.39 -19.78
N GLY A 414 6.23 13.16 -19.72
CA GLY A 414 4.80 12.90 -19.60
C GLY A 414 4.46 11.48 -19.15
N LYS A 415 3.16 11.22 -19.07
CA LYS A 415 2.54 9.92 -18.81
C LYS A 415 1.29 9.74 -19.63
N VAL A 416 1.13 8.54 -20.16
CA VAL A 416 -0.08 8.10 -20.85
C VAL A 416 -0.81 7.09 -19.99
N PHE A 417 -2.12 7.30 -19.85
CA PHE A 417 -3.08 6.38 -19.25
C PHE A 417 -3.84 5.69 -20.38
N LYS A 418 -3.73 4.37 -20.44
CA LYS A 418 -4.36 3.51 -21.44
C LYS A 418 -4.63 2.14 -20.85
#